data_AF-A0A183V6I2-F1
#
_entry.id   AF-A0A183V6I2-F1
#
_cell.length_a   1.000
_cell.length_b   1.000
_cell.length_c   1.000
_cell.angle_alpha   90.00
_cell.angle_beta   90.00
_cell.angle_gamma   90.00
#
_symmetry.space_group_name_H-M   'P 1'
#
loop_
_entity.id
_entity.type
_entity.pdbx_description
1 polymer ?
#
loop_
_entity_poly.entity_id
_entity_poly.type
_entity_poly.pdbx_seq_one_letter_code
_entity_poly.pdbx_strand_id
1 'polypeptide(L)'
;MTSTKDMIVLVTGGTGLVGKAIEKIVTTEELRPNEKWIFVGSKDCDLSDLDATRKMFAEHKPTHVIHLAAMVGGLFHNLRHNLQFFRKNMEINDNVLAVSDEISVEKCVSCLSTCIFPDKTTYPIDETMVHNGPPHDSNFGYSYAKRMIDVLNRGYAQEHGRKYTAVIPCNVFGPHDNYNLQDGHVIPALIHKTYIAKRDGTPLEVFGSGTPLRQFIYSLDLARLFVWVLRNYEGKLMQDKTKADGQFKKTASNAKLRKYLPDFKFTPFDVAVKESVDWFVANYETARK
;
A
#
# COMPACT_ATOMS: atom_id res chain seq x y z
N MET A 1 -20.98 21.01 22.32
CA MET A 1 -20.49 20.17 21.21
C MET A 1 -19.07 20.59 20.92
N THR A 2 -18.10 19.67 20.89
CA THR A 2 -16.73 19.97 20.45
C THR A 2 -16.73 20.17 18.94
N SER A 3 -16.21 21.30 18.47
CA SER A 3 -16.04 21.53 17.04
C SER A 3 -14.99 20.55 16.51
N THR A 4 -15.43 19.59 15.68
CA THR A 4 -14.52 18.71 14.94
C THR A 4 -13.81 19.53 13.88
N LYS A 5 -12.49 19.72 14.06
CA LYS A 5 -11.63 20.44 13.11
C LYS A 5 -11.80 19.90 11.69
N ASP A 6 -11.82 20.79 10.71
CA ASP A 6 -11.84 20.40 9.29
C ASP A 6 -10.53 19.69 8.92
N MET A 7 -10.66 18.57 8.20
CA MET A 7 -9.55 17.77 7.73
C MET A 7 -9.50 17.80 6.20
N ILE A 8 -8.34 18.14 5.64
CA ILE A 8 -8.08 18.01 4.20
C ILE A 8 -7.11 16.84 4.03
N VAL A 9 -7.59 15.74 3.44
CA VAL A 9 -6.83 14.52 3.21
C VAL A 9 -6.36 14.46 1.76
N LEU A 10 -5.05 14.54 1.54
CA LEU A 10 -4.44 14.25 0.25
C LEU A 10 -4.08 12.77 0.14
N VAL A 11 -4.57 12.10 -0.89
CA VAL A 11 -4.29 10.69 -1.19
C VAL A 11 -3.46 10.61 -2.46
N THR A 12 -2.13 10.52 -2.29
CA THR A 12 -1.21 10.34 -3.42
C THR A 12 -1.25 8.90 -3.92
N GLY A 13 -1.36 8.70 -5.24
CA GLY A 13 -1.66 7.39 -5.83
C GLY A 13 -3.16 7.04 -5.79
N GLY A 14 -4.03 8.04 -5.61
CA GLY A 14 -5.48 7.91 -5.47
C GLY A 14 -6.19 7.23 -6.66
N THR A 15 -5.56 7.20 -7.83
CA THR A 15 -6.09 6.55 -9.04
C THR A 15 -5.81 5.05 -9.14
N GLY A 16 -4.98 4.47 -8.27
CA GLY A 16 -4.69 3.03 -8.22
C GLY A 16 -5.64 2.22 -7.33
N LEU A 17 -5.48 0.89 -7.34
CA LEU A 17 -6.25 -0.10 -6.55
C LEU A 17 -6.66 0.38 -5.14
N VAL A 18 -5.68 0.74 -4.30
CA VAL A 18 -5.92 1.13 -2.91
C VAL A 18 -6.54 2.53 -2.83
N GLY A 19 -6.18 3.42 -3.76
CA GLY A 19 -6.73 4.77 -3.85
C GLY A 19 -8.22 4.76 -4.17
N LYS A 20 -8.63 3.99 -5.20
CA LYS A 20 -10.04 3.80 -5.59
C LYS A 20 -10.85 3.02 -4.56
N ALA A 21 -10.20 2.10 -3.82
CA ALA A 21 -10.85 1.47 -2.67
C ALA A 21 -11.12 2.49 -1.54
N ILE A 22 -10.16 3.36 -1.21
CA ILE A 22 -10.37 4.43 -0.21
C ILE A 22 -11.44 5.42 -0.70
N GLU A 23 -11.39 5.86 -1.96
CA GLU A 23 -12.40 6.73 -2.58
C GLU A 23 -13.82 6.17 -2.42
N LYS A 24 -14.02 4.87 -2.68
CA LYS A 24 -15.30 4.20 -2.43
C LYS A 24 -15.66 4.22 -0.94
N ILE A 25 -14.79 3.75 -0.05
CA ILE A 25 -15.09 3.67 1.39
C ILE A 25 -15.46 5.03 1.99
N VAL A 26 -14.71 6.11 1.68
CA VAL A 26 -14.98 7.44 2.25
C VAL A 26 -16.19 8.15 1.63
N THR A 27 -16.73 7.65 0.50
CA THR A 27 -17.96 8.18 -0.11
C THR A 27 -19.20 7.34 0.19
N THR A 28 -19.08 6.03 0.45
CA THR A 28 -20.24 5.13 0.65
C THR A 28 -20.42 4.58 2.06
N GLU A 29 -19.35 4.49 2.87
CA GLU A 29 -19.39 3.83 4.19
C GLU A 29 -18.92 4.75 5.34
N GLU A 30 -17.92 5.60 5.07
CA GLU A 30 -17.18 6.36 6.08
C GLU A 30 -17.26 7.88 5.86
N LEU A 31 -18.29 8.37 5.15
CA LEU A 31 -18.46 9.78 4.82
C LEU A 31 -18.63 10.67 6.07
N ARG A 32 -17.92 11.80 6.11
CA ARG A 32 -17.99 12.77 7.20
C ARG A 32 -17.98 14.22 6.67
N PRO A 33 -18.88 15.11 7.13
CA PRO A 33 -19.00 16.47 6.59
C PRO A 33 -17.76 17.36 6.76
N ASN A 34 -16.93 17.12 7.79
CA ASN A 34 -15.72 17.89 8.08
C ASN A 34 -14.45 17.33 7.40
N GLU A 35 -14.58 16.39 6.46
CA GLU A 35 -13.43 15.76 5.79
C GLU A 35 -13.48 15.97 4.27
N LYS A 36 -12.56 16.80 3.73
CA LYS A 36 -12.35 16.96 2.29
C LYS A 36 -11.27 15.98 1.82
N TRP A 37 -11.65 15.01 1.00
CA TRP A 37 -10.73 14.02 0.43
C TRP A 37 -10.32 14.43 -1.00
N ILE A 38 -9.02 14.35 -1.30
CA ILE A 38 -8.42 14.76 -2.59
C ILE A 38 -7.55 13.61 -3.10
N PHE A 39 -7.91 13.02 -4.23
CA PHE A 39 -7.25 11.84 -4.81
C PHE A 39 -6.43 12.23 -6.04
N VAL A 40 -5.10 12.09 -5.98
CA VAL A 40 -4.19 12.48 -7.08
C VAL A 40 -3.39 11.30 -7.62
N GLY A 41 -3.18 11.27 -8.93
CA GLY A 41 -2.33 10.32 -9.65
C GLY A 41 -1.20 11.01 -10.43
N SER A 42 -0.47 10.23 -11.23
CA SER A 42 0.69 10.71 -12.01
C SER A 42 0.36 11.66 -13.17
N LYS A 43 -0.92 11.88 -13.47
CA LYS A 43 -1.36 12.92 -14.42
C LYS A 43 -1.47 14.30 -13.77
N ASP A 44 -1.60 14.34 -12.45
CA ASP A 44 -1.82 15.55 -11.66
C ASP A 44 -0.48 16.07 -11.10
N CYS A 45 0.44 15.16 -10.76
CA CYS A 45 1.82 15.47 -10.36
C CYS A 45 2.75 14.25 -10.58
N ASP A 46 3.95 14.45 -11.14
CA ASP A 46 5.04 13.48 -10.95
C ASP A 46 5.69 13.78 -9.59
N LEU A 47 5.59 12.84 -8.66
CA LEU A 47 6.03 13.03 -7.28
C LEU A 47 7.56 12.87 -7.13
N SER A 48 8.32 12.51 -8.17
CA SER A 48 9.79 12.64 -8.13
C SER A 48 10.27 14.06 -8.44
N ASP A 49 9.41 14.92 -8.98
CA ASP A 49 9.69 16.34 -9.14
C ASP A 49 9.29 17.06 -7.84
N LEU A 50 10.29 17.62 -7.16
CA LEU A 50 10.12 18.26 -5.86
C LEU A 50 9.30 19.55 -5.96
N ASP A 51 9.48 20.33 -7.02
CA ASP A 51 8.80 21.62 -7.17
C ASP A 51 7.37 21.44 -7.70
N ALA A 52 7.12 20.41 -8.52
CA ALA A 52 5.76 19.94 -8.81
C ALA A 52 5.05 19.46 -7.53
N THR A 53 5.75 18.68 -6.69
CA THR A 53 5.20 18.19 -5.41
C THR A 53 4.87 19.36 -4.47
N ARG A 54 5.79 20.31 -4.29
CA ARG A 54 5.55 21.56 -3.53
C ARG A 54 4.36 22.34 -4.05
N LYS A 55 4.24 22.53 -5.37
CA LYS A 55 3.13 23.25 -6.00
C LYS A 55 1.78 22.59 -5.66
N MET A 56 1.67 21.27 -5.81
CA MET A 56 0.43 20.54 -5.55
C MET A 56 0.05 20.56 -4.06
N PHE A 57 1.03 20.44 -3.14
CA PHE A 57 0.79 20.61 -1.71
C PHE A 57 0.39 22.06 -1.34
N ALA A 58 0.99 23.07 -1.96
CA ALA A 58 0.66 24.49 -1.74
C ALA A 58 -0.73 24.88 -2.27
N GLU A 59 -1.21 24.21 -3.33
CA GLU A 59 -2.56 24.37 -3.86
C GLU A 59 -3.60 23.72 -2.94
N HIS A 60 -3.40 22.46 -2.57
CA HIS A 60 -4.39 21.66 -1.84
C HIS A 60 -4.37 21.88 -0.32
N LYS A 61 -3.23 22.29 0.25
CA LYS A 61 -3.00 22.56 1.68
C LYS A 61 -3.52 21.45 2.61
N PRO A 62 -3.12 20.18 2.39
CA PRO A 62 -3.59 19.08 3.20
C PRO A 62 -3.17 19.23 4.66
N THR A 63 -4.10 18.96 5.58
CA THR A 63 -3.73 18.75 6.99
C THR A 63 -3.29 17.31 7.24
N HIS A 64 -3.69 16.37 6.37
CA HIS A 64 -3.47 14.94 6.49
C HIS A 64 -3.08 14.33 5.13
N VAL A 65 -2.19 13.34 5.13
CA VAL A 65 -1.73 12.66 3.91
C VAL A 65 -1.87 11.15 4.05
N ILE A 66 -2.41 10.49 3.02
CA ILE A 66 -2.23 9.06 2.77
C ILE A 66 -1.30 8.91 1.57
N HIS A 67 -0.16 8.25 1.78
CA HIS A 67 0.86 8.10 0.75
C HIS A 67 0.87 6.67 0.17
N LEU A 68 0.13 6.48 -0.93
CA LEU A 68 0.05 5.21 -1.67
C LEU A 68 0.93 5.20 -2.92
N ALA A 69 1.32 6.39 -3.42
CA ALA A 69 2.13 6.52 -4.62
C ALA A 69 3.48 5.78 -4.51
N ALA A 70 3.86 5.13 -5.60
CA ALA A 70 5.11 4.40 -5.75
C ALA A 70 5.30 4.03 -7.24
N MET A 71 6.54 3.87 -7.67
CA MET A 71 6.83 3.08 -8.87
C MET A 71 6.66 1.61 -8.49
N VAL A 72 5.67 0.93 -9.08
CA VAL A 72 5.27 -0.46 -8.79
C VAL A 72 5.16 -1.29 -10.08
N GLY A 73 5.31 -2.60 -9.96
CA GLY A 73 5.14 -3.56 -11.05
C GLY A 73 5.26 -5.00 -10.55
N GLY A 74 5.09 -5.97 -11.45
CA GLY A 74 5.21 -7.39 -11.14
C GLY A 74 6.62 -7.83 -10.74
N LEU A 75 6.76 -9.09 -10.32
CA LEU A 75 8.04 -9.67 -9.85
C LEU A 75 9.15 -9.54 -10.90
N PHE A 76 8.85 -9.86 -12.16
CA PHE A 76 9.83 -9.81 -13.25
C PHE A 76 10.25 -8.38 -13.62
N HIS A 77 9.36 -7.40 -13.45
CA HIS A 77 9.67 -5.99 -13.65
C HIS A 77 10.64 -5.49 -12.57
N ASN A 78 10.36 -5.79 -11.31
CA ASN A 78 11.25 -5.47 -10.18
C ASN A 78 12.66 -6.03 -10.37
N LEU A 79 12.74 -7.33 -10.70
CA LEU A 79 13.98 -8.06 -10.89
C LEU A 79 14.92 -7.38 -11.91
N ARG A 80 14.35 -6.93 -13.04
CA ARG A 80 15.09 -6.29 -14.14
C ARG A 80 15.52 -4.85 -13.87
N HIS A 81 14.79 -4.12 -13.02
CA HIS A 81 14.92 -2.66 -12.89
C HIS A 81 15.24 -2.17 -11.46
N ASN A 82 15.84 -3.02 -10.62
CA ASN A 82 16.09 -2.75 -9.19
C ASN A 82 16.65 -1.34 -8.87
N LEU A 83 17.65 -0.85 -9.62
CA LEU A 83 18.22 0.49 -9.41
C LEU A 83 17.20 1.62 -9.68
N GLN A 84 16.38 1.47 -10.72
CA GLN A 84 15.34 2.42 -11.09
C GLN A 84 14.21 2.43 -10.04
N PHE A 85 13.79 1.24 -9.58
CA PHE A 85 12.85 1.12 -8.47
C PHE A 85 13.37 1.75 -7.18
N PHE A 86 14.65 1.57 -6.85
CA PHE A 86 15.24 2.22 -5.68
C PHE A 86 15.18 3.74 -5.83
N ARG A 87 15.76 4.29 -6.91
CA ARG A 87 15.86 5.73 -7.13
C ARG A 87 14.49 6.42 -7.22
N LYS A 88 13.62 6.00 -8.14
CA LYS A 88 12.32 6.67 -8.36
C LYS A 88 11.41 6.58 -7.14
N ASN A 89 11.46 5.49 -6.35
CA ASN A 89 10.72 5.43 -5.09
C ASN A 89 11.38 6.25 -3.98
N MET A 90 12.71 6.32 -3.88
CA MET A 90 13.36 7.24 -2.93
C MET A 90 12.98 8.69 -3.24
N GLU A 91 13.10 9.12 -4.50
CA GLU A 91 12.73 10.46 -4.98
C GLU A 91 11.25 10.76 -4.64
N ILE A 92 10.32 9.83 -4.91
CA ILE A 92 8.89 9.98 -4.57
C ILE A 92 8.62 10.03 -3.05
N ASN A 93 9.23 9.11 -2.28
CA ASN A 93 8.98 9.00 -0.84
C ASN A 93 9.54 10.22 -0.08
N ASP A 94 10.73 10.67 -0.48
CA ASP A 94 11.45 11.79 0.15
C ASP A 94 10.72 13.10 -0.12
N ASN A 95 10.40 13.42 -1.38
CA ASN A 95 9.62 14.60 -1.74
C ASN A 95 8.28 14.67 -1.00
N VAL A 96 7.53 13.56 -0.93
CA VAL A 96 6.21 13.55 -0.26
C VAL A 96 6.34 13.76 1.25
N LEU A 97 7.33 13.17 1.92
CA LEU A 97 7.51 13.34 3.37
C LEU A 97 8.14 14.70 3.73
N ALA A 98 9.11 15.18 2.95
CA ALA A 98 9.73 16.49 3.14
C ALA A 98 8.73 17.62 2.91
N VAL A 99 7.95 17.61 1.82
CA VAL A 99 6.94 18.65 1.56
C VAL A 99 5.77 18.56 2.55
N SER A 100 5.44 17.35 3.05
CA SER A 100 4.50 17.20 4.17
C SER A 100 5.01 17.91 5.43
N ASP A 101 6.31 17.86 5.71
CA ASP A 101 6.94 18.49 6.86
C ASP A 101 7.07 20.01 6.67
N GLU A 102 7.48 20.48 5.49
CA GLU A 102 7.55 21.89 5.11
C GLU A 102 6.23 22.63 5.39
N ILE A 103 5.08 22.06 5.00
CA ILE A 103 3.75 22.67 5.25
C ILE A 103 3.12 22.26 6.59
N SER A 104 3.82 21.46 7.42
CA SER A 104 3.35 20.96 8.71
C SER A 104 2.05 20.14 8.69
N VAL A 105 1.96 19.18 7.76
CA VAL A 105 0.96 18.09 7.79
C VAL A 105 0.93 17.43 9.18
N GLU A 106 -0.26 17.37 9.78
CA GLU A 106 -0.48 16.86 11.14
C GLU A 106 -0.18 15.36 11.25
N LYS A 107 -0.44 14.61 10.18
CA LYS A 107 -0.26 13.16 10.11
C LYS A 107 -0.12 12.66 8.67
N CYS A 108 0.91 11.86 8.41
CA CYS A 108 1.10 11.13 7.15
C CYS A 108 1.04 9.62 7.41
N VAL A 109 0.29 8.89 6.58
CA VAL A 109 0.14 7.43 6.61
C VAL A 109 0.62 6.83 5.29
N SER A 110 1.85 6.32 5.28
CA SER A 110 2.47 5.75 4.09
C SER A 110 2.16 4.27 3.90
N CYS A 111 2.21 3.80 2.64
CA CYS A 111 2.03 2.39 2.28
C CYS A 111 3.38 1.69 2.09
N LEU A 112 3.67 0.67 2.91
CA LEU A 112 4.80 -0.26 2.72
C LEU A 112 4.32 -1.55 2.03
N SER A 113 5.04 -2.66 2.19
CA SER A 113 4.65 -3.98 1.67
C SER A 113 5.34 -5.09 2.44
N THR A 114 4.73 -6.28 2.55
CA THR A 114 5.40 -7.48 3.10
C THR A 114 6.68 -7.90 2.37
N CYS A 115 7.03 -7.33 1.22
CA CYS A 115 8.34 -7.58 0.58
C CYS A 115 9.52 -6.92 1.31
N ILE A 116 9.28 -5.89 2.16
CA ILE A 116 10.35 -5.19 2.87
C ILE A 116 11.03 -6.06 3.93
N PHE A 117 10.35 -7.07 4.46
CA PHE A 117 10.88 -7.90 5.55
C PHE A 117 12.15 -8.63 5.13
N PRO A 118 13.03 -8.98 6.09
CA PRO A 118 14.23 -9.75 5.79
C PRO A 118 13.88 -11.04 5.07
N ASP A 119 14.75 -11.47 4.15
CA ASP A 119 14.57 -12.72 3.44
C ASP A 119 14.68 -13.88 4.44
N LYS A 120 15.83 -14.01 5.09
CA LYS A 120 16.02 -14.95 6.21
C LYS A 120 15.42 -14.31 7.47
N THR A 121 14.36 -14.94 8.00
CA THR A 121 13.54 -14.41 9.11
C THR A 121 12.62 -15.50 9.69
N THR A 122 12.33 -15.44 10.99
CA THR A 122 11.37 -16.35 11.69
C THR A 122 9.90 -16.01 11.40
N TYR A 123 8.96 -16.86 11.84
CA TYR A 123 7.52 -16.67 11.66
C TYR A 123 6.72 -16.76 12.96
N PRO A 124 5.60 -16.04 13.07
CA PRO A 124 5.13 -15.01 12.13
C PRO A 124 5.98 -13.74 12.21
N ILE A 125 6.16 -13.05 11.08
CA ILE A 125 6.86 -11.75 11.05
C ILE A 125 5.96 -10.65 11.62
N ASP A 126 6.50 -9.80 12.49
CA ASP A 126 5.80 -8.63 13.05
C ASP A 126 6.54 -7.32 12.74
N GLU A 127 5.94 -6.18 13.08
CA GLU A 127 6.44 -4.86 12.69
C GLU A 127 7.79 -4.48 13.32
N THR A 128 8.28 -5.21 14.34
CA THR A 128 9.63 -5.00 14.90
C THR A 128 10.73 -5.55 14.00
N MET A 129 10.40 -6.51 13.12
CA MET A 129 11.38 -7.31 12.38
C MET A 129 11.80 -6.70 11.03
N VAL A 130 11.26 -5.53 10.66
CA VAL A 130 11.41 -4.91 9.32
C VAL A 130 12.87 -4.78 8.87
N HIS A 131 13.80 -4.51 9.78
CA HIS A 131 15.20 -4.22 9.47
C HIS A 131 16.18 -5.34 9.87
N ASN A 132 15.69 -6.48 10.36
CA ASN A 132 16.50 -7.54 10.99
C ASN A 132 17.16 -8.47 9.94
N GLY A 133 17.91 -7.89 8.99
CA GLY A 133 18.54 -8.58 7.86
C GLY A 133 18.11 -8.04 6.49
N PRO A 134 18.78 -8.41 5.39
CA PRO A 134 18.48 -7.90 4.05
C PRO A 134 17.15 -8.46 3.51
N PRO A 135 16.39 -7.72 2.68
CA PRO A 135 15.24 -8.24 1.95
C PRO A 135 15.69 -9.16 0.80
N HIS A 136 14.75 -9.83 0.12
CA HIS A 136 15.08 -10.72 -1.00
C HIS A 136 15.62 -9.94 -2.21
N ASP A 137 16.74 -10.40 -2.77
CA ASP A 137 17.41 -9.86 -3.97
C ASP A 137 16.51 -9.71 -5.21
N SER A 138 15.37 -10.40 -5.28
CA SER A 138 14.46 -10.33 -6.42
C SER A 138 13.77 -8.97 -6.58
N ASN A 139 13.68 -8.17 -5.51
CA ASN A 139 13.19 -6.79 -5.56
C ASN A 139 13.85 -5.86 -4.53
N PHE A 140 15.13 -6.09 -4.23
CA PHE A 140 15.85 -5.36 -3.17
C PHE A 140 15.72 -3.84 -3.29
N GLY A 141 15.76 -3.28 -4.51
CA GLY A 141 15.68 -1.84 -4.72
C GLY A 141 14.35 -1.22 -4.27
N TYR A 142 13.22 -1.84 -4.66
CA TYR A 142 11.89 -1.45 -4.18
C TYR A 142 11.76 -1.66 -2.67
N SER A 143 12.22 -2.82 -2.18
CA SER A 143 12.11 -3.22 -0.78
C SER A 143 12.92 -2.31 0.16
N TYR A 144 14.14 -1.92 -0.21
CA TYR A 144 14.93 -0.93 0.54
C TYR A 144 14.31 0.47 0.47
N ALA A 145 13.86 0.94 -0.69
CA ALA A 145 13.21 2.25 -0.79
C ALA A 145 11.94 2.33 0.10
N LYS A 146 11.15 1.25 0.18
CA LYS A 146 10.03 1.17 1.12
C LYS A 146 10.44 0.98 2.59
N ARG A 147 11.62 0.40 2.90
CA ARG A 147 12.19 0.46 4.27
C ARG A 147 12.57 1.88 4.69
N MET A 148 13.06 2.71 3.77
CA MET A 148 13.50 4.07 4.11
C MET A 148 12.35 4.99 4.54
N ILE A 149 11.11 4.71 4.12
CA ILE A 149 9.92 5.39 4.67
C ILE A 149 9.86 5.27 6.20
N ASP A 150 10.13 4.09 6.75
CA ASP A 150 10.12 3.87 8.20
C ASP A 150 11.35 4.51 8.91
N VAL A 151 12.44 4.73 8.19
CA VAL A 151 13.59 5.50 8.70
C VAL A 151 13.26 7.00 8.73
N LEU A 152 12.71 7.54 7.63
CA LEU A 152 12.26 8.94 7.51
C LEU A 152 11.16 9.26 8.55
N ASN A 153 10.15 8.39 8.67
CA ASN A 153 9.10 8.52 9.69
C ASN A 153 9.69 8.62 11.11
N ARG A 154 10.73 7.83 11.42
CA ARG A 154 11.44 7.91 12.72
C ARG A 154 12.24 9.20 12.87
N GLY A 155 12.91 9.67 11.83
CA GLY A 155 13.61 10.96 11.81
C GLY A 155 12.67 12.13 12.09
N TYR A 156 11.62 12.29 11.28
CA TYR A 156 10.62 13.35 11.45
C TYR A 156 9.87 13.28 12.80
N ALA A 157 9.68 12.08 13.36
CA ALA A 157 9.12 11.92 14.71
C ALA A 157 10.11 12.31 15.83
N GLN A 158 11.42 12.06 15.64
CA GLN A 158 12.47 12.38 16.61
C GLN A 158 12.84 13.86 16.62
N GLU A 159 12.98 14.47 15.45
CA GLU A 159 13.54 15.82 15.28
C GLU A 159 12.42 16.88 15.21
N HIS A 160 11.34 16.61 14.47
CA HIS A 160 10.24 17.57 14.24
C HIS A 160 8.93 17.17 14.94
N GLY A 161 8.92 16.10 15.75
CA GLY A 161 7.75 15.63 16.51
C GLY A 161 6.57 15.14 15.66
N ARG A 162 6.77 14.84 14.36
CA ARG A 162 5.68 14.51 13.43
C ARG A 162 5.03 13.16 13.73
N LYS A 163 3.71 13.09 13.55
CA LYS A 163 2.94 11.83 13.61
C LYS A 163 3.02 11.07 12.28
N TYR A 164 4.22 10.86 11.73
CA TYR A 164 4.39 10.13 10.47
C TYR A 164 4.52 8.64 10.72
N THR A 165 3.74 7.84 9.98
CA THR A 165 3.58 6.42 10.22
C THR A 165 3.32 5.67 8.91
N ALA A 166 3.24 4.35 8.97
CA ALA A 166 2.98 3.54 7.79
C ALA A 166 2.22 2.25 8.13
N VAL A 167 1.54 1.69 7.12
CA VAL A 167 0.89 0.38 7.19
C VAL A 167 1.60 -0.61 6.27
N ILE A 168 1.60 -1.89 6.66
CA ILE A 168 2.26 -2.98 5.93
C ILE A 168 1.18 -3.96 5.42
N PRO A 169 0.54 -3.69 4.26
CA PRO A 169 -0.37 -4.66 3.66
C PRO A 169 0.39 -5.90 3.16
N CYS A 170 -0.33 -7.03 3.15
CA CYS A 170 0.07 -8.24 2.43
C CYS A 170 -0.30 -8.11 0.93
N ASN A 171 -0.66 -9.21 0.27
CA ASN A 171 -0.98 -9.18 -1.16
C ASN A 171 -2.39 -8.60 -1.38
N VAL A 172 -2.47 -7.33 -1.77
CA VAL A 172 -3.74 -6.65 -2.06
C VAL A 172 -4.29 -7.11 -3.41
N PHE A 173 -5.62 -7.22 -3.52
CA PHE A 173 -6.33 -7.41 -4.79
C PHE A 173 -7.71 -6.74 -4.74
N GLY A 174 -8.32 -6.49 -5.90
CA GLY A 174 -9.68 -5.93 -5.99
C GLY A 174 -9.97 -5.18 -7.30
N PRO A 175 -11.13 -4.50 -7.39
CA PRO A 175 -11.42 -3.55 -8.46
C PRO A 175 -10.29 -2.53 -8.72
N HIS A 176 -10.06 -2.16 -9.99
CA HIS A 176 -9.02 -1.21 -10.43
C HIS A 176 -7.55 -1.65 -10.22
N ASP A 177 -7.28 -2.93 -10.00
CA ASP A 177 -5.93 -3.51 -9.99
C ASP A 177 -5.24 -3.48 -11.39
N ASN A 178 -3.99 -3.93 -11.47
CA ASN A 178 -3.29 -4.21 -12.71
C ASN A 178 -3.51 -5.67 -13.14
N TYR A 179 -4.37 -5.88 -14.13
CA TYR A 179 -4.70 -7.20 -14.69
C TYR A 179 -3.77 -7.61 -15.85
N ASN A 180 -2.73 -6.82 -16.15
CA ASN A 180 -1.76 -7.17 -17.18
C ASN A 180 -1.06 -8.51 -16.89
N LEU A 181 -0.89 -9.33 -17.92
CA LEU A 181 -0.40 -10.71 -17.79
C LEU A 181 1.11 -10.82 -17.49
N GLN A 182 1.89 -9.75 -17.69
CA GLN A 182 3.34 -9.71 -17.45
C GLN A 182 3.68 -8.91 -16.19
N ASP A 183 3.03 -7.77 -15.99
CA ASP A 183 3.29 -6.81 -14.92
C ASP A 183 2.26 -6.83 -13.76
N GLY A 184 1.22 -7.66 -13.86
CA GLY A 184 0.18 -7.81 -12.84
C GLY A 184 0.62 -8.63 -11.62
N HIS A 185 -0.16 -8.52 -10.54
CA HIS A 185 -0.03 -9.38 -9.37
C HIS A 185 -0.74 -10.73 -9.58
N VAL A 186 -0.48 -11.70 -8.69
CA VAL A 186 -0.94 -13.10 -8.86
C VAL A 186 -2.45 -13.23 -9.06
N ILE A 187 -3.28 -12.60 -8.22
CA ILE A 187 -4.74 -12.68 -8.36
C ILE A 187 -5.27 -11.99 -9.63
N PRO A 188 -5.00 -10.70 -9.91
CA PRO A 188 -5.55 -10.05 -11.10
C PRO A 188 -5.03 -10.69 -12.40
N ALA A 189 -3.78 -11.16 -12.45
CA ALA A 189 -3.27 -11.93 -13.58
C ALA A 189 -3.99 -13.28 -13.75
N LEU A 190 -4.28 -14.01 -12.66
CA LEU A 190 -5.07 -15.25 -12.72
C LEU A 190 -6.52 -15.00 -13.15
N ILE A 191 -7.16 -13.92 -12.71
CA ILE A 191 -8.49 -13.51 -13.16
C ILE A 191 -8.49 -13.29 -14.68
N HIS A 192 -7.52 -12.53 -15.20
CA HIS A 192 -7.43 -12.24 -16.64
C HIS A 192 -7.06 -13.49 -17.46
N LYS A 193 -6.13 -14.33 -17.00
CA LYS A 193 -5.86 -15.63 -17.64
C LYS A 193 -7.10 -16.53 -17.70
N THR A 194 -7.88 -16.58 -16.62
CA THR A 194 -9.12 -17.39 -16.55
C THR A 194 -10.19 -16.84 -17.49
N TYR A 195 -10.29 -15.52 -17.62
CA TYR A 195 -11.18 -14.86 -18.59
C TYR A 195 -10.82 -15.23 -20.04
N ILE A 196 -9.54 -15.13 -20.40
CA ILE A 196 -9.03 -15.50 -21.74
C ILE A 196 -9.26 -17.00 -22.00
N ALA A 197 -8.86 -17.88 -21.08
CA ALA A 197 -9.03 -19.32 -21.19
C ALA A 197 -10.51 -19.70 -21.42
N LYS A 198 -11.43 -19.08 -20.67
CA LYS A 198 -12.88 -19.28 -20.83
C LYS A 198 -13.43 -18.74 -22.15
N ARG A 199 -12.90 -17.62 -22.66
CA ARG A 199 -13.32 -17.00 -23.93
C ARG A 199 -12.85 -17.82 -25.13
N ASP A 200 -11.61 -18.31 -25.08
CA ASP A 200 -10.93 -18.95 -26.22
C ASP A 200 -11.03 -20.49 -26.21
N GLY A 201 -11.62 -21.07 -25.16
CA GLY A 201 -11.78 -22.52 -25.00
C GLY A 201 -10.47 -23.27 -24.66
N THR A 202 -9.47 -22.57 -24.13
CA THR A 202 -8.12 -23.09 -23.88
C THR A 202 -7.88 -23.46 -22.41
N PRO A 203 -6.87 -24.30 -22.10
CA PRO A 203 -6.49 -24.60 -20.72
C PRO A 203 -5.97 -23.39 -19.94
N LEU A 204 -6.26 -23.32 -18.64
CA LEU A 204 -5.72 -22.28 -17.76
C LEU A 204 -4.27 -22.58 -17.35
N GLU A 205 -3.31 -21.86 -17.92
CA GLU A 205 -1.90 -21.97 -17.54
C GLU A 205 -1.56 -21.18 -16.26
N VAL A 206 -1.39 -21.89 -15.14
CA VAL A 206 -0.81 -21.32 -13.90
C VAL A 206 0.71 -21.44 -13.95
N PHE A 207 1.42 -20.35 -13.61
CA PHE A 207 2.89 -20.35 -13.60
C PHE A 207 3.45 -20.76 -12.24
N GLY A 208 4.39 -21.71 -12.23
CA GLY A 208 4.99 -22.28 -11.02
C GLY A 208 4.19 -23.44 -10.42
N SER A 209 4.66 -23.97 -9.28
CA SER A 209 4.16 -25.20 -8.65
C SER A 209 2.80 -25.12 -7.97
N GLY A 210 2.19 -23.92 -7.87
CA GLY A 210 0.97 -23.68 -7.07
C GLY A 210 1.15 -23.76 -5.54
N THR A 211 2.22 -24.40 -5.04
CA THR A 211 2.52 -24.57 -3.61
C THR A 211 2.88 -23.30 -2.78
N PRO A 212 3.32 -22.16 -3.34
CA PRO A 212 3.71 -20.99 -2.52
C PRO A 212 2.54 -20.32 -1.78
N LEU A 213 2.44 -20.53 -0.46
CA LEU A 213 1.43 -19.89 0.39
C LEU A 213 1.58 -18.36 0.45
N ARG A 214 0.45 -17.64 0.45
CA ARG A 214 0.36 -16.17 0.52
C ARG A 214 -0.81 -15.75 1.40
N GLN A 215 -0.65 -14.65 2.14
CA GLN A 215 -1.79 -13.92 2.73
C GLN A 215 -2.26 -12.87 1.73
N PHE A 216 -3.57 -12.78 1.52
CA PHE A 216 -4.22 -11.78 0.69
C PHE A 216 -5.13 -10.88 1.53
N ILE A 217 -5.38 -9.66 1.06
CA ILE A 217 -6.34 -8.72 1.64
C ILE A 217 -7.15 -8.05 0.53
N TYR A 218 -8.46 -7.97 0.72
CA TYR A 218 -9.33 -7.27 -0.23
C TYR A 218 -9.10 -5.76 -0.14
N SER A 219 -9.06 -5.06 -1.27
CA SER A 219 -8.75 -3.63 -1.31
C SER A 219 -9.74 -2.79 -0.48
N LEU A 220 -11.02 -3.17 -0.43
CA LEU A 220 -12.04 -2.48 0.38
C LEU A 220 -11.82 -2.66 1.89
N ASP A 221 -11.38 -3.85 2.34
CA ASP A 221 -11.00 -4.06 3.75
C ASP A 221 -9.76 -3.25 4.12
N LEU A 222 -8.75 -3.25 3.24
CA LEU A 222 -7.54 -2.43 3.43
C LEU A 222 -7.88 -0.94 3.47
N ALA A 223 -8.83 -0.47 2.65
CA ALA A 223 -9.29 0.91 2.64
C ALA A 223 -9.97 1.31 3.98
N ARG A 224 -10.87 0.48 4.51
CA ARG A 224 -11.45 0.66 5.86
C ARG A 224 -10.36 0.78 6.92
N LEU A 225 -9.34 -0.08 6.86
CA LEU A 225 -8.20 -0.04 7.78
C LEU A 225 -7.32 1.21 7.59
N PHE A 226 -7.09 1.69 6.36
CA PHE A 226 -6.37 2.96 6.11
C PHE A 226 -7.12 4.16 6.72
N VAL A 227 -8.43 4.24 6.49
CA VAL A 227 -9.30 5.31 7.02
C VAL A 227 -9.31 5.27 8.56
N TRP A 228 -9.41 4.08 9.16
CA TRP A 228 -9.27 3.92 10.61
C TRP A 228 -7.88 4.32 11.13
N VAL A 229 -6.79 3.93 10.45
CA VAL A 229 -5.42 4.28 10.85
C VAL A 229 -5.21 5.79 10.78
N LEU A 230 -5.68 6.46 9.73
CA LEU A 230 -5.58 7.92 9.60
C LEU A 230 -6.28 8.62 10.77
N ARG A 231 -7.52 8.23 11.08
CA ARG A 231 -8.35 8.89 12.09
C ARG A 231 -7.97 8.55 13.55
N ASN A 232 -7.52 7.32 13.84
CA ASN A 232 -7.46 6.80 15.22
C ASN A 232 -6.08 6.30 15.69
N TYR A 233 -5.18 5.91 14.79
CA TYR A 233 -3.90 5.30 15.22
C TYR A 233 -2.87 6.36 15.66
N GLU A 234 -2.61 6.44 16.96
CA GLU A 234 -1.58 7.31 17.57
C GLU A 234 -0.29 6.57 17.95
N GLY A 235 -0.06 5.37 17.41
CA GLY A 235 0.89 4.41 17.97
C GLY A 235 2.33 4.91 18.06
N LYS A 236 2.82 5.07 19.30
CA LYS A 236 4.23 5.35 19.61
C LYS A 236 5.12 4.21 19.10
N LEU A 237 6.23 4.57 18.45
CA LEU A 237 7.24 3.62 17.99
C LEU A 237 8.12 3.19 19.18
N MET A 238 8.05 1.91 19.56
CA MET A 238 8.96 1.29 20.53
C MET A 238 9.73 0.16 19.83
N GLN A 239 11.02 0.03 20.14
CA GLN A 239 11.92 -0.94 19.51
C GLN A 239 12.33 -2.03 20.52
N ASP A 240 12.27 -3.29 20.10
CA ASP A 240 12.98 -4.43 20.71
C ASP A 240 14.19 -4.78 19.81
N LYS A 241 15.24 -5.38 20.36
CA LYS A 241 16.58 -5.50 19.74
C LYS A 241 17.12 -6.93 19.65
N THR A 242 16.31 -7.97 19.85
CA THR A 242 16.83 -9.24 20.41
C THR A 242 16.85 -10.52 19.54
N LYS A 243 16.32 -10.62 18.30
CA LYS A 243 16.10 -11.94 17.62
C LYS A 243 16.22 -12.02 16.06
N ALA A 244 16.49 -13.24 15.56
CA ALA A 244 16.41 -13.79 14.19
C ALA A 244 16.21 -15.35 14.28
N ASP A 245 16.22 -16.25 13.27
CA ASP A 245 16.36 -16.23 11.80
C ASP A 245 15.59 -17.41 11.12
N GLY A 246 15.43 -17.44 9.77
CA GLY A 246 15.23 -18.67 8.96
C GLY A 246 13.96 -18.82 8.09
N GLN A 247 14.08 -18.77 6.74
CA GLN A 247 12.93 -18.65 5.79
C GLN A 247 12.29 -19.95 5.25
N PHE A 248 10.95 -19.92 5.04
CA PHE A 248 10.25 -20.58 3.90
C PHE A 248 8.90 -19.91 3.52
N LYS A 249 8.40 -18.94 4.31
CA LYS A 249 7.05 -18.35 4.17
C LYS A 249 7.13 -16.82 4.10
N LYS A 250 5.99 -16.11 4.08
CA LYS A 250 5.88 -14.66 4.34
C LYS A 250 4.68 -14.36 5.24
N THR A 251 4.52 -15.15 6.30
CA THR A 251 3.35 -15.10 7.20
C THR A 251 3.50 -13.95 8.19
N ALA A 252 2.83 -12.82 7.91
CA ALA A 252 2.74 -11.67 8.79
C ALA A 252 1.73 -11.89 9.92
N SER A 253 2.10 -11.43 11.12
CA SER A 253 1.22 -11.36 12.29
C SER A 253 0.23 -10.20 12.15
N ASN A 254 -1.03 -10.43 12.52
CA ASN A 254 -2.02 -9.37 12.71
C ASN A 254 -2.33 -9.09 14.19
N ALA A 255 -1.48 -9.58 15.11
CA ALA A 255 -1.71 -9.45 16.56
C ALA A 255 -1.80 -7.99 17.02
N LYS A 256 -1.04 -7.06 16.41
CA LYS A 256 -1.14 -5.63 16.69
C LYS A 256 -2.48 -5.06 16.26
N LEU A 257 -2.92 -5.34 15.02
CA LEU A 257 -4.24 -4.98 14.52
C LEU A 257 -5.35 -5.52 15.43
N ARG A 258 -5.28 -6.78 15.85
CA ARG A 258 -6.30 -7.41 16.73
C ARG A 258 -6.36 -6.83 18.14
N LYS A 259 -5.33 -6.12 18.62
CA LYS A 259 -5.39 -5.35 19.88
C LYS A 259 -6.17 -4.04 19.75
N TYR A 260 -6.16 -3.41 18.57
CA TYR A 260 -6.91 -2.17 18.31
C TYR A 260 -8.32 -2.42 17.75
N LEU A 261 -8.46 -3.48 16.95
CA LEU A 261 -9.67 -3.86 16.22
C LEU A 261 -9.92 -5.36 16.37
N PRO A 262 -10.27 -5.85 17.58
CA PRO A 262 -10.54 -7.26 17.82
C PRO A 262 -11.67 -7.78 16.92
N ASP A 263 -12.75 -7.02 16.79
CA ASP A 263 -13.98 -7.46 16.12
C ASP A 263 -14.02 -7.26 14.61
N PHE A 264 -13.05 -6.56 14.00
CA PHE A 264 -13.04 -6.27 12.57
C PHE A 264 -13.16 -7.56 11.74
N LYS A 265 -14.24 -7.69 10.98
CA LYS A 265 -14.47 -8.83 10.09
C LYS A 265 -13.91 -8.47 8.71
N PHE A 266 -12.98 -9.30 8.24
CA PHE A 266 -12.55 -9.25 6.84
C PHE A 266 -13.64 -9.86 5.96
N THR A 267 -13.72 -9.38 4.73
CA THR A 267 -14.57 -9.96 3.69
C THR A 267 -14.08 -11.39 3.41
N PRO A 268 -14.97 -12.41 3.33
CA PRO A 268 -14.58 -13.77 2.98
C PRO A 268 -13.81 -13.81 1.65
N PHE A 269 -12.75 -14.62 1.57
CA PHE A 269 -11.81 -14.58 0.45
C PHE A 269 -12.47 -14.95 -0.89
N ASP A 270 -13.38 -15.92 -0.86
CA ASP A 270 -14.23 -16.34 -1.98
C ASP A 270 -15.17 -15.22 -2.44
N VAL A 271 -15.81 -14.50 -1.51
CA VAL A 271 -16.67 -13.34 -1.81
C VAL A 271 -15.84 -12.21 -2.44
N ALA A 272 -14.70 -11.85 -1.84
CA ALA A 272 -13.81 -10.82 -2.36
C ALA A 272 -13.25 -11.17 -3.76
N VAL A 273 -12.90 -12.44 -3.99
CA VAL A 273 -12.47 -12.93 -5.33
C VAL A 273 -13.63 -12.85 -6.30
N LYS A 274 -14.86 -13.24 -5.92
CA LYS A 274 -16.04 -13.13 -6.78
C LYS A 274 -16.32 -11.69 -7.17
N GLU A 275 -16.36 -10.75 -6.22
CA GLU A 275 -16.54 -9.31 -6.52
C GLU A 275 -15.44 -8.77 -7.46
N SER A 276 -14.20 -9.22 -7.28
CA SER A 276 -13.06 -8.82 -8.13
C SER A 276 -13.16 -9.38 -9.56
N VAL A 277 -13.74 -10.58 -9.73
CA VAL A 277 -14.04 -11.20 -11.02
C VAL A 277 -15.24 -10.53 -11.69
N ASP A 278 -16.34 -10.33 -10.95
CA ASP A 278 -17.55 -9.66 -11.44
C ASP A 278 -17.22 -8.25 -11.95
N TRP A 279 -16.44 -7.49 -11.18
CA TRP A 279 -15.97 -6.16 -11.57
C TRP A 279 -15.10 -6.22 -12.84
N PHE A 280 -14.15 -7.16 -12.91
CA PHE A 280 -13.27 -7.29 -14.08
C PHE A 280 -14.04 -7.66 -15.36
N VAL A 281 -15.02 -8.56 -15.26
CA VAL A 281 -15.91 -8.92 -16.39
C VAL A 281 -16.74 -7.72 -16.83
N ALA A 282 -17.36 -7.00 -15.89
CA ALA A 282 -18.21 -5.84 -16.19
C ALA A 282 -17.44 -4.62 -16.71
N ASN A 283 -16.15 -4.51 -16.38
CA ASN A 283 -15.29 -3.37 -16.75
C ASN A 283 -14.14 -3.79 -17.69
N TYR A 284 -14.24 -4.94 -18.38
CA TYR A 284 -13.12 -5.53 -19.11
C TYR A 284 -12.49 -4.57 -20.13
N GLU A 285 -13.27 -3.67 -20.74
CA GLU A 285 -12.71 -2.70 -21.68
C GLU A 285 -11.90 -1.57 -21.03
N THR A 286 -12.33 -1.07 -19.87
CA THR A 286 -11.69 0.03 -19.14
C THR A 286 -10.68 -0.43 -18.08
N ALA A 287 -10.64 -1.73 -17.77
CA ALA A 287 -9.68 -2.33 -16.86
C ALA A 287 -8.23 -2.22 -17.39
N ARG A 288 -7.27 -1.99 -16.48
CA ARG A 288 -5.84 -1.97 -16.78
C ARG A 288 -5.38 -3.39 -17.09
N LYS A 289 -5.07 -3.67 -18.35
CA LYS A 289 -4.79 -5.01 -18.91
C LYS A 289 -3.61 -4.96 -19.87
#